data_AF-A0A0F9JGT8-F1
#
_entry.id   AF-A0A0F9JGT8-F1
#
_cell.length_a   1.000
_cell.length_b   1.000
_cell.length_c   1.000
_cell.angle_alpha   90.00
_cell.angle_beta   90.00
_cell.angle_gamma   90.00
#
_symmetry.space_group_name_H-M   'P 1'
#
loop_
_entity.id
_entity.type
_entity.pdbx_description
1 polymer ?
#
loop_
_entity_poly.entity_id
_entity_poly.type
_entity_poly.pdbx_seq_one_letter_code
_entity_poly.pdbx_strand_id
1 'polypeptide(L)'
;MRAAKHTAPDRESLSLKHLWRFMAFSLPYWRSLAGGAVSGVARIAMGLFMPWYVKYVIDDIGKPFVDGQITTSEVWSRWGVVTGLLGGLMVVHGVATLGRFYFPHRAAASAIRDVRYQLFSHLQRLSLGFHTQRATGGIVARVMADVQAAQQAFDMI
;
A
#
# COMPACT_ATOMS: atom_id res chain seq x y z
N MET A 1 28.04 50.93 -12.11
CA MET A 1 27.64 50.16 -10.91
C MET A 1 26.14 50.35 -10.67
N ARG A 2 25.32 49.35 -10.97
CA ARG A 2 23.89 49.31 -10.57
C ARG A 2 23.61 47.92 -10.04
N ALA A 3 23.45 47.81 -8.73
CA ALA A 3 23.18 46.56 -8.04
C ALA A 3 21.76 46.07 -8.41
N ALA A 4 21.68 44.91 -9.06
CA ALA A 4 20.43 44.19 -9.23
C ALA A 4 20.01 43.63 -7.85
N LYS A 5 18.97 44.22 -7.26
CA LYS A 5 18.25 43.60 -6.14
C LYS A 5 17.57 42.33 -6.66
N HIS A 6 18.21 41.20 -6.41
CA HIS A 6 17.62 39.88 -6.61
C HIS A 6 16.62 39.66 -5.46
N THR A 7 15.36 40.00 -5.68
CA THR A 7 14.26 39.68 -4.77
C THR A 7 13.99 38.18 -4.86
N ALA A 8 14.31 37.47 -3.77
CA ALA A 8 14.01 36.05 -3.62
C ALA A 8 12.51 35.77 -3.78
N PRO A 9 12.10 34.66 -4.42
CA PRO A 9 10.70 34.34 -4.58
C PRO A 9 10.12 33.86 -3.24
N ASP A 10 8.96 34.39 -2.88
CA ASP A 10 8.20 34.07 -1.67
C ASP A 10 7.86 32.57 -1.62
N ARG A 11 8.49 31.83 -0.70
CA ARG A 11 8.41 30.34 -0.59
C ARG A 11 7.33 29.82 0.36
N GLU A 12 6.49 30.68 0.95
CA GLU A 12 5.67 30.26 2.11
C GLU A 12 4.17 30.05 1.82
N SER A 13 3.60 30.65 0.77
CA SER A 13 2.13 30.63 0.56
C SER A 13 1.63 29.60 -0.46
N LEU A 14 2.52 28.85 -1.11
CA LEU A 14 2.18 27.87 -2.16
C LEU A 14 1.93 26.44 -1.66
N SER A 15 2.02 26.16 -0.35
CA SER A 15 1.96 24.77 0.16
C SER A 15 0.54 24.28 0.49
N LEU A 16 -0.24 25.06 1.25
CA LEU A 16 -1.49 24.56 1.87
C LEU A 16 -2.66 24.41 0.88
N LYS A 17 -2.83 25.34 -0.07
CA LYS A 17 -3.92 25.25 -1.06
C LYS A 17 -3.70 24.13 -2.08
N HIS A 18 -2.46 23.82 -2.43
CA HIS A 18 -2.13 22.69 -3.31
C HIS A 18 -2.29 21.35 -2.60
N LEU A 19 -1.89 21.25 -1.32
CA LEU A 19 -2.17 20.08 -0.47
C LEU A 19 -3.67 19.82 -0.32
N TRP A 20 -4.47 20.87 -0.12
CA TRP A 20 -5.92 20.73 0.06
C TRP A 20 -6.64 20.29 -1.23
N ARG A 21 -6.22 20.80 -2.39
CA ARG A 21 -6.71 20.33 -3.71
C ARG A 21 -6.29 18.89 -4.00
N PHE A 22 -5.09 18.48 -3.58
CA PHE A 22 -4.59 17.12 -3.73
C PHE A 22 -5.34 16.13 -2.82
N MET A 23 -5.62 16.51 -1.57
CA MET A 23 -6.51 15.75 -0.68
C MET A 23 -7.92 15.64 -1.25
N ALA A 24 -8.49 16.72 -1.77
CA ALA A 24 -9.83 16.73 -2.37
C ALA A 24 -9.94 15.82 -3.62
N PHE A 25 -8.85 15.65 -4.38
CA PHE A 25 -8.78 14.74 -5.52
C PHE A 25 -8.61 13.27 -5.09
N SER A 26 -8.13 13.04 -3.87
CA SER A 26 -7.91 11.71 -3.28
C SER A 26 -9.15 11.16 -2.57
N LEU A 27 -10.14 12.01 -2.26
CA LEU A 27 -11.42 11.66 -1.61
C LEU A 27 -12.17 10.48 -2.28
N PRO A 28 -12.18 10.30 -3.61
CA PRO A 28 -12.85 9.14 -4.24
C PRO A 28 -12.17 7.79 -3.90
N TYR A 29 -10.89 7.80 -3.53
CA TYR A 29 -10.08 6.61 -3.24
C TYR A 29 -9.80 6.44 -1.74
N TRP A 30 -10.54 7.12 -0.87
CA TRP A 30 -10.34 7.10 0.59
C TRP A 30 -10.32 5.69 1.19
N ARG A 31 -11.01 4.71 0.59
CA ARG A 31 -10.99 3.30 1.02
C ARG A 31 -9.65 2.62 0.74
N SER A 32 -9.02 2.94 -0.39
CA SER A 32 -7.70 2.40 -0.75
C SER A 32 -6.59 3.10 0.04
N LEU A 33 -6.72 4.42 0.23
CA LEU A 33 -5.85 5.21 1.13
C LEU A 33 -5.98 4.78 2.59
N ALA A 34 -7.20 4.52 3.08
CA ALA A 34 -7.43 3.99 4.42
C ALA A 34 -6.86 2.57 4.55
N GLY A 35 -7.03 1.71 3.54
CA GLY A 35 -6.40 0.39 3.51
C GLY A 35 -4.87 0.48 3.59
N GLY A 36 -4.27 1.40 2.81
CA GLY A 36 -2.85 1.71 2.84
C GLY A 36 -2.38 2.21 4.21
N ALA A 37 -3.06 3.21 4.77
CA ALA A 37 -2.74 3.75 6.09
C ALA A 37 -2.88 2.69 7.20
N VAL A 38 -3.96 1.91 7.20
CA VAL A 38 -4.18 0.82 8.16
C VAL A 38 -3.10 -0.25 8.03
N SER A 39 -2.71 -0.65 6.82
CA SER A 39 -1.61 -1.59 6.62
C SER A 39 -0.26 -1.03 7.10
N GLY A 40 0.00 0.26 6.90
CA GLY A 40 1.21 0.92 7.38
C GLY A 40 1.28 0.97 8.91
N VAL A 41 0.18 1.35 9.55
CA VAL A 41 0.06 1.34 11.01
C VAL A 41 0.19 -0.08 11.56
N ALA A 42 -0.48 -1.06 10.94
CA ALA A 42 -0.37 -2.47 11.35
C ALA A 42 1.08 -2.97 11.24
N ARG A 43 1.83 -2.57 10.20
CA ARG A 43 3.24 -2.95 10.02
C ARG A 43 4.14 -2.39 11.12
N ILE A 44 3.95 -1.12 11.49
CA ILE A 44 4.69 -0.49 12.59
C ILE A 44 4.32 -1.16 13.92
N ALA A 45 3.01 -1.38 14.15
CA ALA A 45 2.52 -2.07 15.33
C ALA A 45 3.12 -3.49 15.45
N MET A 46 3.21 -4.24 14.35
CA MET A 46 3.86 -5.55 14.31
C MET A 46 5.34 -5.48 14.73
N GLY A 47 6.06 -4.49 14.23
CA GLY A 47 7.48 -4.29 14.56
C GLY A 47 7.71 -3.93 16.03
N LEU A 48 6.81 -3.15 16.63
CA LEU A 48 6.84 -2.81 18.06
C LEU A 48 6.26 -3.91 18.96
N PHE A 49 5.43 -4.81 18.40
CA PHE A 49 4.79 -5.85 19.18
C PHE A 49 5.81 -6.79 19.81
N MET A 50 6.83 -7.21 19.06
CA MET A 50 7.84 -8.16 19.56
C MET A 50 8.59 -7.64 20.81
N PRO A 51 9.22 -6.44 20.80
CA PRO A 51 9.88 -5.92 21.99
C PRO A 51 8.91 -5.62 23.15
N TRP A 52 7.68 -5.17 22.85
CA TRP A 52 6.66 -4.95 23.88
C TRP A 52 6.20 -6.28 24.52
N TYR A 53 6.01 -7.32 23.73
CA TYR A 53 5.62 -8.65 24.18
C TYR A 53 6.65 -9.25 25.12
N VAL A 54 7.94 -9.19 24.75
CA VAL A 54 9.03 -9.68 25.60
C VAL A 54 9.08 -8.90 26.92
N LYS A 55 8.95 -7.57 26.87
CA LYS A 55 8.87 -6.74 28.08
C LYS A 55 7.72 -7.18 28.98
N TYR A 56 6.51 -7.31 28.44
CA TYR A 56 5.31 -7.68 29.20
C TYR A 56 5.46 -9.07 29.84
N VAL A 57 5.94 -10.06 29.08
CA VAL A 57 6.13 -11.42 29.60
C VAL A 57 7.18 -11.44 30.73
N ILE A 58 8.25 -10.67 30.62
CA ILE A 58 9.29 -10.64 31.67
C ILE A 58 8.82 -9.85 32.89
N ASP A 59 8.30 -8.63 32.70
CA ASP A 59 8.02 -7.70 33.79
C ASP A 59 6.69 -8.02 34.51
N ASP A 60 5.64 -8.34 33.76
CA ASP A 60 4.28 -8.49 34.31
C ASP A 60 3.91 -9.95 34.63
N ILE A 61 4.71 -10.91 34.14
CA ILE A 61 4.46 -12.34 34.32
C ILE A 61 5.66 -13.06 34.93
N GLY A 62 6.86 -12.84 34.42
CA GLY A 62 8.09 -13.48 34.90
C GLY A 62 8.46 -13.07 36.32
N LYS A 63 8.65 -11.76 36.57
CA LYS A 63 9.01 -11.24 37.91
C LYS A 63 7.98 -11.61 38.99
N PRO A 64 6.66 -11.37 38.80
CA PRO A 64 5.71 -11.60 39.88
C PRO A 64 5.45 -13.10 40.11
N PHE A 65 5.72 -13.97 39.13
CA PHE A 65 5.66 -15.43 39.28
C PHE A 65 6.84 -15.96 40.10
N VAL A 66 8.05 -15.46 39.86
CA VAL A 66 9.24 -15.81 40.67
C VAL A 66 9.11 -15.30 42.10
N ASP A 67 8.52 -14.11 42.29
CA ASP A 67 8.25 -13.53 43.60
C ASP A 67 7.05 -14.18 44.32
N GLY A 68 6.36 -15.14 43.70
CA GLY A 68 5.23 -15.87 44.27
C GLY A 68 3.95 -15.03 44.45
N GLN A 69 3.87 -13.86 43.82
CA GLN A 69 2.73 -12.93 43.97
C GLN A 69 1.53 -13.30 43.08
N ILE A 70 1.72 -14.15 42.07
CA ILE A 70 0.68 -14.58 41.14
C ILE A 70 0.62 -16.10 41.04
N THR A 71 -0.61 -16.62 41.08
CA THR A 71 -0.92 -18.03 40.91
C THR A 71 -0.81 -18.42 39.43
N THR A 72 -0.53 -19.70 39.16
CA THR A 72 -0.43 -20.26 37.80
C THR A 72 -1.68 -19.98 36.94
N SER A 73 -2.87 -19.93 37.54
CA SER A 73 -4.12 -19.58 36.85
C SER A 73 -4.13 -18.14 36.31
N GLU A 74 -3.56 -17.20 37.05
CA GLU A 74 -3.49 -15.79 36.65
C GLU A 74 -2.48 -15.57 35.53
N VAL A 75 -1.37 -16.32 35.55
CA VAL A 75 -0.40 -16.38 34.46
C VAL A 75 -1.08 -16.81 33.15
N TRP A 76 -1.85 -17.90 33.17
CA TRP A 76 -2.57 -18.38 31.99
C TRP A 76 -3.60 -17.38 31.47
N SER A 77 -4.33 -16.71 32.36
CA SER A 77 -5.29 -15.66 31.97
C SER A 77 -4.59 -14.50 31.27
N ARG A 78 -3.51 -13.97 31.85
CA ARG A 78 -2.75 -12.85 31.27
C ARG A 78 -2.07 -13.23 29.95
N TRP A 79 -1.49 -14.43 29.88
CA TRP A 79 -0.96 -14.99 28.62
C TRP A 79 -2.03 -15.09 27.55
N GLY A 80 -3.23 -15.56 27.91
CA GLY A 80 -4.37 -15.68 27.00
C GLY A 80 -4.78 -14.34 26.40
N VAL A 81 -4.84 -13.27 27.21
CA VAL A 81 -5.16 -11.92 26.75
C VAL A 81 -4.12 -11.39 25.76
N VAL A 82 -2.83 -11.51 26.09
CA VAL A 82 -1.75 -11.01 25.23
C VAL A 82 -1.67 -11.80 23.92
N THR A 83 -1.82 -13.13 23.99
CA THR A 83 -1.82 -14.00 22.81
C THR A 83 -3.06 -13.74 21.94
N GLY A 84 -4.21 -13.47 22.56
CA GLY A 84 -5.42 -13.03 21.85
C GLY A 84 -5.24 -11.68 21.16
N LEU A 85 -4.56 -10.74 21.81
CA LEU A 85 -4.18 -9.44 21.23
C LEU A 85 -3.27 -9.61 20.01
N LEU A 86 -2.25 -10.48 20.10
CA LEU A 86 -1.40 -10.84 18.97
C LEU A 86 -2.22 -11.44 17.83
N GLY A 87 -3.10 -12.39 18.14
CA GLY A 87 -3.99 -13.03 17.16
C GLY A 87 -4.87 -12.01 16.44
N GLY A 88 -5.47 -11.07 17.18
CA GLY A 88 -6.25 -9.97 16.62
C GLY A 88 -5.42 -9.08 15.69
N LEU A 89 -4.19 -8.72 16.11
CA LEU A 89 -3.28 -7.92 15.29
C LEU A 89 -2.88 -8.65 14.01
N MET A 90 -2.65 -9.97 14.06
CA MET A 90 -2.36 -10.79 12.88
C MET A 90 -3.54 -10.83 11.90
N VAL A 91 -4.78 -10.94 12.40
CA VAL A 91 -5.98 -10.90 11.54
C VAL A 91 -6.09 -9.55 10.84
N VAL A 92 -5.95 -8.45 11.58
CA VAL A 92 -5.99 -7.09 11.00
C VAL A 92 -4.89 -6.91 9.96
N HIS A 93 -3.67 -7.36 10.26
CA HIS A 93 -2.56 -7.33 9.32
C HIS A 93 -2.87 -8.15 8.06
N GLY A 94 -3.39 -9.37 8.22
CA GLY A 94 -3.77 -10.24 7.10
C GLY A 94 -4.83 -9.60 6.20
N VAL A 95 -5.89 -9.04 6.78
CA VAL A 95 -6.96 -8.34 6.04
C VAL A 95 -6.41 -7.10 5.33
N ALA A 96 -5.59 -6.30 6.00
CA ALA A 96 -4.98 -5.11 5.42
C ALA A 96 -4.04 -5.47 4.25
N THR A 97 -3.30 -6.57 4.39
CA THR A 97 -2.42 -7.12 3.36
C THR A 97 -3.20 -7.60 2.15
N LEU A 98 -4.30 -8.33 2.36
CA LEU A 98 -5.19 -8.75 1.28
C LEU A 98 -5.76 -7.56 0.50
N GLY A 99 -6.20 -6.51 1.21
CA GLY A 99 -6.64 -5.27 0.58
C GLY A 99 -5.54 -4.64 -0.27
N ARG A 100 -4.31 -4.57 0.25
CA ARG A 100 -3.15 -4.01 -0.45
C ARG A 100 -2.85 -4.71 -1.78
N PHE A 101 -2.97 -6.04 -1.84
CA PHE A 101 -2.73 -6.77 -3.08
C PHE A 101 -3.95 -6.76 -4.03
N TYR A 102 -5.16 -6.76 -3.50
CA TYR A 102 -6.37 -6.96 -4.31
C TYR A 102 -6.74 -5.73 -5.16
N PHE A 103 -6.68 -4.53 -4.59
CA PHE A 103 -7.11 -3.30 -5.29
C PHE A 103 -6.22 -2.93 -6.48
N PRO A 104 -4.88 -2.92 -6.36
CA PRO A 104 -3.99 -2.64 -7.50
C PRO A 104 -4.13 -3.69 -8.59
N HIS A 105 -4.22 -4.98 -8.20
CA HIS A 105 -4.37 -6.07 -9.16
C HIS A 105 -5.67 -5.94 -9.98
N ARG A 106 -6.80 -5.61 -9.33
CA ARG A 106 -8.06 -5.37 -10.05
C ARG A 106 -8.01 -4.12 -10.95
N ALA A 107 -7.37 -3.04 -10.48
CA ALA A 107 -7.21 -1.84 -11.27
C ALA A 107 -6.35 -2.10 -12.52
N ALA A 108 -5.22 -2.79 -12.35
CA ALA A 108 -4.33 -3.17 -13.44
C ALA A 108 -5.02 -4.12 -14.44
N ALA A 109 -5.73 -5.14 -13.96
CA ALA A 109 -6.49 -6.04 -14.82
C ALA A 109 -7.55 -5.31 -15.66
N SER A 110 -8.22 -4.31 -15.06
CA SER A 110 -9.21 -3.49 -15.76
C SER A 110 -8.55 -2.58 -16.80
N ALA A 111 -7.42 -1.94 -16.48
CA ALA A 111 -6.66 -1.12 -17.42
C ALA A 111 -6.16 -1.94 -18.61
N ILE A 112 -5.60 -3.14 -18.36
CA ILE A 112 -5.15 -4.06 -19.41
C ILE A 112 -6.31 -4.46 -20.32
N ARG A 113 -7.47 -4.79 -19.74
CA ARG A 113 -8.68 -5.13 -20.52
C ARG A 113 -9.07 -3.99 -21.45
N ASP A 114 -9.07 -2.76 -20.96
CA ASP A 114 -9.50 -1.61 -21.75
C ASP A 114 -8.49 -1.29 -22.87
N VAL A 115 -7.18 -1.41 -22.60
CA VAL A 115 -6.12 -1.31 -23.63
C VAL A 115 -6.30 -2.38 -24.71
N ARG A 116 -6.55 -3.64 -24.31
CA ARG A 116 -6.83 -4.73 -25.27
C ARG A 116 -8.03 -4.40 -26.13
N TYR A 117 -9.13 -3.93 -25.54
CA TYR A 117 -10.34 -3.58 -26.27
C TYR A 117 -10.09 -2.47 -27.30
N GLN A 118 -9.45 -1.37 -26.89
CA GLN A 118 -9.15 -0.26 -27.79
C GLN A 118 -8.22 -0.69 -28.92
N LEU A 119 -7.18 -1.44 -28.60
CA LEU A 119 -6.21 -1.93 -29.57
C LEU A 119 -6.84 -2.87 -30.59
N PHE A 120 -7.63 -3.85 -30.14
CA PHE A 120 -8.37 -4.73 -31.05
C PHE A 120 -9.34 -3.96 -31.95
N SER A 121 -10.09 -3.01 -31.39
CA SER A 121 -11.02 -2.20 -32.17
C SER A 121 -10.33 -1.33 -33.23
N HIS A 122 -9.13 -0.80 -32.91
CA HIS A 122 -8.35 -0.01 -33.84
C HIS A 122 -7.73 -0.87 -34.93
N LEU A 123 -7.22 -2.05 -34.59
CA LEU A 123 -6.67 -3.01 -35.56
C LEU A 123 -7.72 -3.51 -36.54
N GLN A 124 -8.94 -3.81 -36.05
CA GLN A 124 -10.05 -4.24 -36.92
C GLN A 124 -10.50 -3.17 -37.91
N ARG A 125 -10.25 -1.89 -37.63
CA ARG A 125 -10.59 -0.76 -38.52
C ARG A 125 -9.48 -0.39 -39.51
N LEU A 126 -8.31 -1.02 -39.40
CA LEU A 126 -7.16 -0.71 -40.23
C LEU A 126 -7.26 -1.42 -41.59
N SER A 127 -6.78 -0.76 -42.64
CA SER A 127 -6.85 -1.30 -44.00
C SER A 127 -6.00 -2.56 -44.21
N LEU A 128 -6.39 -3.37 -45.20
CA LEU A 128 -5.72 -4.62 -45.55
C LEU A 128 -4.23 -4.41 -45.90
N GLY A 129 -3.88 -3.27 -46.50
CA GLY A 129 -2.50 -2.92 -46.86
C GLY A 129 -1.57 -2.65 -45.67
N PHE A 130 -2.11 -2.20 -44.52
CA PHE A 130 -1.30 -2.07 -43.30
C PHE A 130 -0.96 -3.45 -42.70
N HIS A 131 -1.90 -4.40 -42.79
CA HIS A 131 -1.72 -5.76 -42.29
C HIS A 131 -0.66 -6.56 -43.07
N THR A 132 -0.38 -6.18 -44.32
CA THR A 132 0.63 -6.84 -45.16
C THR A 132 2.06 -6.33 -44.93
N GLN A 133 2.24 -5.13 -44.36
CA GLN A 133 3.56 -4.48 -44.24
C GLN A 133 4.17 -4.48 -42.82
N ARG A 134 3.39 -4.69 -41.75
CA ARG A 134 3.91 -4.64 -40.37
C ARG A 134 3.38 -5.81 -39.53
N ALA A 135 4.29 -6.50 -38.84
CA ALA A 135 3.97 -7.53 -37.86
C ALA A 135 3.39 -6.90 -36.58
N THR A 136 2.10 -6.59 -36.61
CA THR A 136 1.40 -5.82 -35.57
C THR A 136 1.36 -6.51 -34.20
N GLY A 137 1.60 -7.82 -34.14
CA GLY A 137 1.65 -8.60 -32.89
C GLY A 137 2.76 -8.16 -31.92
N GLY A 138 3.88 -7.65 -32.44
CA GLY A 138 5.03 -7.24 -31.62
C GLY A 138 4.78 -5.95 -30.82
N ILE A 139 3.91 -5.05 -31.29
CA ILE A 139 3.57 -3.81 -30.59
C ILE A 139 2.63 -4.11 -29.43
N VAL A 140 1.62 -4.95 -29.67
CA VAL A 140 0.68 -5.40 -28.64
C VAL A 140 1.41 -6.10 -27.50
N ALA A 141 2.31 -7.04 -27.83
CA ALA A 141 3.09 -7.77 -26.83
C ALA A 141 3.95 -6.84 -25.97
N ARG A 142 4.52 -5.78 -26.57
CA ARG A 142 5.36 -4.81 -25.87
C ARG A 142 4.57 -3.93 -24.91
N VAL A 143 3.42 -3.41 -25.36
CA VAL A 143 2.52 -2.63 -24.49
C VAL A 143 1.99 -3.47 -23.32
N MET A 144 1.66 -4.75 -23.58
CA MET A 144 1.24 -5.66 -22.50
C MET A 144 2.38 -5.92 -21.51
N ALA A 145 3.61 -6.12 -22.00
CA ALA A 145 4.79 -6.30 -21.17
C ALA A 145 5.09 -5.06 -20.31
N ASP A 146 4.99 -3.86 -20.89
CA ASP A 146 5.27 -2.60 -20.19
C ASP A 146 4.23 -2.31 -19.09
N VAL A 147 2.95 -2.58 -19.35
CA VAL A 147 1.89 -2.45 -18.34
C VAL A 147 2.07 -3.47 -17.21
N GLN A 148 2.47 -4.69 -17.54
CA GLN A 148 2.74 -5.72 -16.53
C GLN A 148 3.99 -5.41 -15.70
N ALA A 149 5.03 -4.83 -16.32
CA ALA A 149 6.21 -4.34 -15.62
C ALA A 149 5.86 -3.17 -14.68
N ALA A 150 5.01 -2.25 -15.10
CA ALA A 150 4.52 -1.16 -14.24
C ALA A 150 3.75 -1.71 -13.02
N GLN A 151 2.92 -2.74 -13.21
CA GLN A 151 2.21 -3.40 -12.12
C GLN A 151 3.19 -4.04 -11.12
N GLN A 152 4.21 -4.76 -11.60
CA GLN A 152 5.22 -5.38 -10.74
C GLN A 152 6.02 -4.35 -9.94
N ALA A 153 6.31 -3.18 -10.52
CA ALA A 153 7.00 -2.10 -9.82
C ALA A 153 6.17 -1.56 -8.63
N PHE A 154 4.84 -1.48 -8.77
CA PHE A 154 3.96 -1.10 -7.66
C PHE A 154 3.84 -2.17 -6.58
N ASP A 155 3.92 -3.45 -6.95
CA ASP A 155 3.88 -4.55 -5.98
C ASP A 155 5.18 -4.66 -5.15
N MET A 156 6.27 -4.05 -5.62
CA MET A 156 7.60 -4.11 -4.98
C MET A 156 7.82 -3.05 -3.87
N ILE A 157 6.93 -2.07 -3.74
CA ILE A 157 6.98 -0.96 -2.76
C ILE A 157 5.89 -1.14 -1.71
#